data_AF-Q1IIP8-F1
#
_entry.id   AF-Q1IIP8-F1
#
_cell.length_a   1.000
_cell.length_b   1.000
_cell.length_c   1.000
_cell.angle_alpha   90.00
_cell.angle_beta   90.00
_cell.angle_gamma   90.00
#
_symmetry.space_group_name_H-M   'P 1'
#
loop_
_entity.id
_entity.type
_entity.pdbx_description
1 polymer ?
#
loop_
_entity_poly.entity_id
_entity_poly.type
_entity_poly.pdbx_seq_one_letter_code
_entity_poly.pdbx_strand_id
1 'polypeptide(L)' 'MTRALEGFFGKFEERRNFSQLPLHYATRMHIPPFPLAVTDWSSIAPTEHTGETGVAWWRTQNFGDIRFRLVEYSPG' A
#
# COMPACT_ATOMS: atom_id res chain seq x y z
N MET A 1 -22.11 -25.70 6.55
CA MET A 1 -23.41 -25.09 6.18
C MET A 1 -23.69 -23.96 7.16
N THR A 2 -23.10 -22.79 6.92
CA THR A 2 -23.81 -21.61 6.38
C THR A 2 -24.82 -21.04 7.37
N ARG A 3 -24.35 -20.15 8.28
CA ARG A 3 -25.09 -19.01 8.85
C ARG A 3 -24.32 -18.37 10.00
N ALA A 4 -23.46 -17.41 9.67
CA ALA A 4 -23.00 -16.37 10.61
C ALA A 4 -22.34 -15.21 9.82
N LEU A 5 -23.01 -14.68 8.79
CA LEU A 5 -22.54 -13.51 8.02
C LEU A 5 -23.73 -12.62 7.57
N GLU A 6 -24.71 -12.41 8.43
CA GLU A 6 -25.91 -11.61 8.11
C GLU A 6 -26.15 -10.45 9.12
N GLY A 7 -25.18 -10.14 9.97
CA GLY A 7 -25.36 -9.16 11.06
C GLY A 7 -24.58 -7.85 10.94
N PHE A 8 -23.55 -7.79 10.10
CA PHE A 8 -22.61 -6.64 10.08
C PHE A 8 -22.73 -5.75 8.84
N PHE A 9 -23.53 -6.14 7.85
CA PHE A 9 -23.64 -5.45 6.57
C PHE A 9 -24.96 -4.67 6.43
N GLY A 10 -25.34 -3.94 7.49
CA GLY A 10 -26.64 -3.25 7.57
C GLY A 10 -26.59 -1.74 7.82
N LYS A 11 -25.41 -1.12 7.89
CA LYS A 11 -25.24 0.33 8.13
C LYS A 11 -24.10 0.97 7.34
N PHE A 12 -23.72 0.40 6.19
CA PHE A 12 -22.69 0.98 5.31
C PHE A 12 -23.25 1.29 3.92
N GLU A 13 -24.41 1.95 3.89
CA GLU A 13 -24.93 2.58 2.68
C GLU A 13 -25.50 3.95 3.04
N GLU A 14 -24.83 4.66 3.94
CA GLU A 14 -25.01 6.10 4.01
C GLU A 14 -24.40 6.66 2.72
N ARG A 15 -25.26 7.08 1.80
CA ARG A 15 -24.87 7.70 0.54
C ARG A 15 -24.03 8.92 0.86
N ARG A 16 -22.71 8.75 0.98
CA ARG A 16 -21.76 9.85 1.00
C ARG A 16 -21.99 10.59 -0.30
N ASN A 17 -22.69 11.71 -0.20
CA ASN A 17 -22.87 12.60 -1.33
C ASN A 17 -21.50 13.25 -1.59
N PHE A 18 -20.70 12.58 -2.44
CA PHE A 18 -19.34 12.99 -2.76
C PHE A 18 -19.25 14.42 -3.34
N SER A 19 -20.38 15.06 -3.67
CA SER A 19 -20.45 16.47 -4.12
C SER A 19 -20.29 17.51 -2.99
N GLN A 20 -20.38 17.11 -1.72
CA GLN A 20 -20.29 18.03 -0.57
C GLN A 20 -18.96 17.94 0.19
N LEU A 21 -18.01 17.13 -0.27
CA LEU A 21 -16.67 17.10 0.30
C LEU A 21 -15.89 18.31 -0.21
N PRO A 22 -15.14 19.04 0.64
CA PRO A 22 -14.33 20.15 0.17
C PRO A 22 -13.31 19.64 -0.86
N LEU A 23 -13.17 20.38 -1.97
CA LEU A 23 -12.36 19.98 -3.14
C LEU A 23 -10.91 19.59 -2.81
N HIS A 24 -10.37 20.01 -1.66
CA HIS A 24 -9.03 19.60 -1.21
C HIS A 24 -8.93 18.11 -0.85
N TYR A 25 -10.05 17.44 -0.51
CA TYR A 25 -10.09 16.01 -0.20
C TYR A 25 -10.22 15.11 -1.45
N ALA A 26 -10.62 15.68 -2.59
CA ALA A 26 -10.80 14.98 -3.85
C ALA A 26 -9.62 15.18 -4.81
N THR A 27 -8.40 15.37 -4.28
CA THR A 27 -7.21 15.33 -5.14
C THR A 27 -7.09 13.90 -5.66
N ARG A 28 -7.51 13.69 -6.91
CA ARG A 28 -7.37 12.42 -7.61
C ARG A 28 -5.92 11.96 -7.48
N MET A 29 -5.72 10.74 -6.99
CA MET A 29 -4.39 10.13 -6.99
C MET A 29 -3.81 10.21 -8.40
N HIS A 30 -2.69 10.92 -8.54
CA HIS A 30 -1.99 11.11 -9.79
C HIS A 30 -0.65 10.41 -9.70
N ILE A 31 -0.50 9.31 -10.46
CA ILE A 31 0.75 8.62 -10.63
C ILE A 31 1.31 9.11 -11.98
N PRO A 32 2.45 9.83 -12.01
CA PRO A 32 3.01 10.31 -13.26
C PRO A 32 3.39 9.13 -14.18
N PRO A 33 3.38 9.32 -15.51
CA PRO A 33 3.88 8.30 -16.43
C PRO A 33 5.32 7.95 -16.09
N PHE A 34 5.61 6.65 -15.97
CA PHE A 34 6.97 6.14 -15.77
C PHE A 34 7.22 4.99 -16.76
N PRO A 35 8.46 4.82 -17.24
CA PRO A 35 8.79 3.72 -18.13
C PRO A 35 8.64 2.39 -17.38
N LEU A 36 8.13 1.37 -18.06
CA LEU A 36 8.23 0.00 -17.56
C LEU A 36 9.71 -0.37 -17.48
N ALA A 37 10.20 -0.58 -16.26
CA ALA A 37 11.62 -0.84 -15.99
C ALA A 37 11.78 -2.19 -15.26
N VAL A 38 12.85 -2.90 -15.57
CA VAL A 38 13.28 -4.09 -14.84
C VAL A 38 14.34 -3.67 -13.84
N THR A 39 14.11 -3.97 -12.55
CA THR A 39 15.07 -3.65 -11.48
C THR A 39 15.74 -4.94 -11.02
N ASP A 40 17.07 -4.98 -11.05
CA ASP A 40 17.85 -6.03 -10.38
C ASP A 40 17.93 -5.73 -8.88
N TRP A 41 17.03 -6.35 -8.12
CA TRP A 41 16.95 -6.18 -6.67
C TRP A 41 18.18 -6.75 -5.94
N SER A 42 18.92 -7.68 -6.54
CA SER A 42 20.12 -8.25 -5.90
C SER A 42 21.24 -7.21 -5.75
N SER A 43 21.28 -6.23 -6.67
CA SER A 43 22.25 -5.13 -6.66
C SER A 43 21.98 -4.05 -5.59
N ILE A 44 20.76 -4.04 -5.01
CA ILE A 44 20.35 -3.04 -4.03
C ILE A 44 20.58 -3.59 -2.61
N ALA A 45 21.40 -2.88 -1.83
CA ALA A 45 21.66 -3.23 -0.44
C ALA A 45 20.38 -3.10 0.40
N PRO A 46 19.97 -4.13 1.16
CA PRO A 46 18.83 -4.04 2.04
C PRO A 46 19.16 -3.20 3.27
N THR A 47 18.18 -2.45 3.75
CA THR A 47 18.19 -1.86 5.10
C THR A 47 17.40 -2.75 6.04
N GLU A 48 17.93 -3.01 7.22
CA GLU A 48 17.29 -3.83 8.25
C GLU A 48 16.33 -3.00 9.12
N HIS A 49 15.15 -3.56 9.39
CA HIS A 49 14.14 -2.99 10.29
C HIS A 49 13.69 -4.08 11.27
N THR A 50 14.11 -3.99 12.52
CA THR A 50 13.75 -4.94 13.57
C THR A 50 12.29 -4.74 14.01
N GLY A 51 11.51 -5.81 14.03
CA GLY A 51 10.16 -5.88 14.62
C GLY A 51 10.15 -6.67 15.94
N GLU A 52 8.96 -6.85 16.52
CA GLU A 52 8.81 -7.54 17.81
C GLU A 52 9.10 -9.05 17.74
N THR A 53 8.69 -9.71 16.65
CA THR A 53 8.85 -11.16 16.46
C THR A 53 9.78 -11.52 15.30
N GLY A 54 10.44 -10.55 14.67
CA GLY A 54 11.23 -10.80 13.48
C GLY A 54 11.90 -9.56 12.92
N VAL A 55 12.44 -9.69 11.72
CA VAL A 55 13.20 -8.65 11.02
C VAL A 55 12.63 -8.45 9.62
N ALA A 56 12.59 -7.22 9.15
CA ALA A 56 12.25 -6.87 7.78
C ALA A 56 13.45 -6.27 7.05
N TRP A 57 13.84 -6.87 5.91
CA TRP A 57 14.88 -6.36 5.04
C TRP A 57 14.26 -5.61 3.86
N TRP A 58 14.53 -4.32 3.78
CA TRP A 58 13.93 -3.44 2.79
C TRP A 58 14.94 -3.05 1.71
N ARG A 59 14.62 -3.31 0.46
CA ARG A 59 15.33 -2.74 -0.70
C ARG A 59 14.48 -1.66 -1.32
N THR A 60 15.01 -0.45 -1.41
CA THR A 60 14.26 0.74 -1.87
C THR A 60 14.84 1.23 -3.20
N GLN A 61 13.98 1.43 -4.19
CA GLN A 61 14.31 2.10 -5.45
C GLN A 61 13.33 3.25 -5.68
N ASN A 62 13.84 4.44 -6.01
CA ASN A 62 13.03 5.59 -6.38
C ASN A 62 13.06 5.77 -7.91
N PHE A 63 11.89 6.01 -8.51
CA PHE A 63 11.71 6.41 -9.90
C PHE A 63 10.92 7.72 -9.91
N GLY A 64 11.63 8.85 -9.99
CA GLY A 64 11.03 10.17 -9.79
C GLY A 64 10.36 10.25 -8.41
N ASP A 65 9.07 10.60 -8.41
CA ASP A 65 8.27 10.76 -7.18
C ASP A 65 7.69 9.43 -6.66
N ILE A 66 7.93 8.31 -7.35
CA ILE A 66 7.42 6.99 -6.98
C ILE A 66 8.53 6.19 -6.30
N ARG A 67 8.25 5.72 -5.09
CA ARG A 67 9.15 4.85 -4.33
C ARG A 67 8.65 3.41 -4.34
N PHE A 68 9.45 2.53 -4.92
CA PHE A 68 9.24 1.09 -4.90
C PHE A 68 10.06 0.47 -3.77
N ARG A 69 9.47 -0.51 -3.08
CA ARG A 69 10.16 -1.27 -2.03
C ARG A 69 9.88 -2.75 -2.16
N LEU A 70 10.95 -3.54 -2.20
CA LEU A 70 10.87 -4.98 -1.99
C LEU A 70 11.21 -5.23 -0.52
N VAL A 71 10.27 -5.85 0.19
CA VAL A 71 10.40 -6.14 1.62
C VAL A 71 10.38 -7.65 1.81
N GLU A 72 11.44 -8.17 2.42
CA GLU A 72 11.53 -9.55 2.87
C GLU A 72 11.39 -9.57 4.40
N TYR A 73 10.55 -10.48 4.91
CA TYR A 73 10.36 -10.65 6.35
C TYR A 73 11.01 -11.97 6.79
N SER A 74 11.63 -11.97 7.97
CA SER A 74 12.02 -13.21 8.63
C SER A 74 10.78 -14.02 9.02
N PRO A 75 10.88 -15.35 9.08
CA PRO A 75 9.93 -16.13 9.86
C PRO A 75 9.86 -15.58 11.29
N GLY A 76 8.66 -15.50 11.85
CA GLY A 76 8.41 -15.05 13.23
C GLY A 76 7.84 -16.14 14.11
#